data_AF-A0A2R4C9M7-F1
#
_entry.id   AF-A0A2R4C9M7-F1
#
_cell.length_a   1.000
_cell.length_b   1.000
_cell.length_c   1.000
_cell.angle_alpha   90.00
_cell.angle_beta   90.00
_cell.angle_gamma   90.00
#
_symmetry.space_group_name_H-M   'P 1'
#
loop_
_entity.id
_entity.type
_entity.pdbx_description
1 polymer ?
#
loop_
_entity_poly.entity_id
_entity_poly.type
_entity_poly.pdbx_seq_one_letter_code
_entity_poly.pdbx_strand_id
1 'polypeptide(L)'
;MHSTTLQADNRAEVAAALAQDHLIVACLCAAWCGTCASYRTAFEELAQRHPEKYFLWVDIEDHADLVGDLDVENFPTLLIQHHETVAFFGTMLPDPNVAHRLIQTIAETDPAELRRLADSTPERQGWQRDCNLRVLLGE
;
A
#
# COMPACT_ATOMS: atom_id res chain seq x y z
N MET A 1 -1.63 -7.99 16.04
CA MET A 1 -1.85 -7.36 14.73
C MET A 1 -0.72 -7.79 13.83
N HIS A 2 -1.02 -8.15 12.59
CA HIS A 2 -0.04 -8.59 11.60
C HIS A 2 0.21 -7.51 10.54
N SER A 3 -0.61 -6.45 10.52
CA SER A 3 -0.28 -5.20 9.84
C SER A 3 0.29 -4.17 10.81
N THR A 4 1.18 -3.32 10.31
CA THR A 4 1.68 -2.12 11.01
C THR A 4 0.75 -0.96 10.69
N THR A 5 0.38 -0.16 11.68
CA THR A 5 -0.34 1.11 11.43
C THR A 5 0.67 2.23 11.43
N LEU A 6 0.69 3.02 10.37
CA LEU A 6 1.53 4.22 10.31
C LEU A 6 1.06 5.18 11.41
N GLN A 7 2.02 5.68 12.19
CA GLN A 7 1.84 6.69 13.22
C GLN A 7 3.00 7.67 13.14
N ALA A 8 2.83 8.87 13.69
CA ALA A 8 3.87 9.89 13.67
C ALA A 8 5.16 9.44 14.38
N ASP A 9 5.06 8.64 15.45
CA ASP A 9 6.21 8.19 16.24
C ASP A 9 6.95 6.96 15.65
N ASN A 10 6.29 6.18 14.78
CA ASN A 10 6.87 4.98 14.17
C ASN A 10 7.29 5.15 12.71
N ARG A 11 7.18 6.37 12.16
CA ARG A 11 7.53 6.67 10.76
C ARG A 11 8.90 6.14 10.36
N ALA A 12 9.92 6.37 11.18
CA ALA A 12 11.29 5.95 10.87
C ALA A 12 11.42 4.42 10.80
N GLU A 13 10.68 3.69 11.64
CA GLU A 13 10.61 2.23 11.59
C GLU A 13 9.92 1.76 10.31
N VAL A 14 8.78 2.36 9.96
CA VAL A 14 8.08 2.05 8.71
C VAL A 14 8.98 2.33 7.51
N ALA A 15 9.65 3.48 7.45
CA ALA A 15 10.59 3.80 6.36
C ALA A 15 11.73 2.77 6.24
N ALA A 16 12.29 2.33 7.37
CA ALA A 16 13.30 1.28 7.38
C ALA A 16 12.76 -0.10 6.94
N ALA A 17 11.49 -0.40 7.23
CA ALA A 17 10.82 -1.59 6.72
C ALA A 17 10.60 -1.47 5.21
N LEU A 18 10.09 -0.34 4.71
CA LEU A 18 9.91 -0.08 3.28
C LEU A 18 11.23 -0.10 2.49
N ALA A 19 12.36 0.14 3.19
CA ALA A 19 13.70 0.06 2.63
C ALA A 19 14.10 -1.38 2.21
N GLN A 20 13.50 -2.40 2.84
CA GLN A 20 13.80 -3.82 2.62
C GLN A 20 13.31 -4.33 1.25
N ASP A 21 13.84 -5.48 0.82
CA ASP A 21 13.46 -6.14 -0.43
C ASP A 21 12.27 -7.09 -0.21
N HIS A 22 11.08 -6.52 -0.13
CA HIS A 22 9.82 -7.24 0.07
C HIS A 22 8.64 -6.51 -0.59
N LEU A 23 7.54 -7.24 -0.77
CA LEU A 23 6.30 -6.66 -1.26
C LEU A 23 5.58 -5.94 -0.13
N ILE A 24 5.24 -4.68 -0.38
CA ILE A 24 4.53 -3.80 0.53
C ILE A 24 3.08 -3.73 0.07
N VAL A 25 2.16 -3.94 1.01
CA VAL A 25 0.72 -3.83 0.79
C VAL A 25 0.21 -2.78 1.77
N ALA A 26 -0.05 -1.58 1.26
CA ALA A 26 -0.57 -0.47 2.05
C ALA A 26 -2.05 -0.25 1.77
N CYS A 27 -2.85 -0.11 2.83
CA CYS A 27 -4.25 0.26 2.74
C CYS A 27 -4.45 1.68 3.26
N LEU A 28 -4.91 2.56 2.38
CA LEU A 28 -5.18 3.96 2.65
C LEU A 28 -6.66 4.08 3.02
N CYS A 29 -6.88 4.55 4.24
CA CYS A 29 -8.17 4.58 4.90
C CYS A 29 -8.38 5.93 5.61
N ALA A 30 -9.60 6.16 6.07
CA ALA A 30 -9.96 7.31 6.91
C ALA A 30 -10.80 6.83 8.10
N ALA A 31 -10.66 7.50 9.25
CA ALA A 31 -11.35 7.12 10.48
C ALA A 31 -12.88 7.20 10.36
N TRP A 32 -13.42 8.16 9.60
CA TRP A 32 -14.86 8.28 9.36
C TRP A 32 -15.44 7.22 8.42
N CYS A 33 -14.60 6.42 7.73
CA CYS A 33 -15.07 5.44 6.76
C CYS A 33 -15.46 4.11 7.43
N GLY A 34 -16.77 3.88 7.58
CA GLY A 34 -17.30 2.62 8.14
C GLY A 34 -16.91 1.37 7.34
N THR A 35 -16.70 1.52 6.02
CA THR A 35 -16.19 0.45 5.15
C THR A 35 -14.76 0.07 5.51
N CYS A 36 -13.91 1.05 5.79
CA CYS A 36 -12.53 0.81 6.22
C CYS A 36 -12.48 0.09 7.57
N ALA A 37 -13.31 0.52 8.53
CA ALA A 37 -13.40 -0.14 9.84
C ALA A 37 -13.76 -1.64 9.70
N SER A 38 -14.69 -1.97 8.80
CA SER A 38 -15.07 -3.36 8.51
C SER A 38 -13.95 -4.12 7.78
N TYR A 39 -13.24 -3.45 6.87
CA TYR A 39 -12.14 -4.05 6.10
C TYR A 39 -10.89 -4.29 6.94
N ARG A 40 -10.69 -3.57 8.05
CA ARG A 40 -9.51 -3.73 8.91
C ARG A 40 -9.30 -5.17 9.36
N THR A 41 -10.36 -5.87 9.79
CA THR A 41 -10.27 -7.27 10.18
C THR A 41 -9.81 -8.15 9.02
N ALA A 42 -10.42 -7.97 7.84
CA ALA A 42 -10.08 -8.71 6.64
C ALA A 42 -8.63 -8.44 6.17
N PHE A 43 -8.14 -7.21 6.34
CA PHE A 43 -6.77 -6.82 6.06
C PHE A 43 -5.77 -7.48 7.02
N GLU A 44 -6.11 -7.55 8.32
CA GLU A 44 -5.29 -8.30 9.30
C GLU A 44 -5.24 -9.79 8.95
N GLU A 45 -6.38 -10.41 8.59
CA GLU A 45 -6.44 -11.81 8.14
C GLU A 45 -5.56 -12.04 6.90
N LEU A 46 -5.58 -11.09 5.96
CA LEU A 46 -4.76 -11.13 4.76
C LEU A 46 -3.26 -11.02 5.07
N ALA A 47 -2.89 -10.18 6.04
CA ALA A 47 -1.53 -10.08 6.54
C ALA A 47 -1.05 -11.40 7.17
N GLN A 48 -1.92 -12.11 7.90
CA GLN A 48 -1.54 -13.43 8.45
C GLN A 48 -1.28 -14.49 7.39
N ARG A 49 -1.97 -14.37 6.25
CA ARG A 49 -1.81 -15.31 5.12
C ARG A 49 -0.54 -15.06 4.32
N HIS A 50 0.11 -13.91 4.51
CA HIS A 50 1.28 -13.47 3.75
C HIS A 50 2.36 -12.90 4.70
N PRO A 51 2.90 -13.71 5.64
CA PRO A 51 3.84 -13.25 6.65
C PRO A 51 5.17 -12.75 6.08
N GLU A 52 5.52 -13.11 4.84
CA GLU A 52 6.71 -12.64 4.14
C GLU A 52 6.55 -11.24 3.51
N LYS A 53 5.35 -10.65 3.56
CA LYS A 53 5.04 -9.33 2.98
C LYS A 53 4.79 -8.32 4.08
N TYR A 54 4.99 -7.05 3.77
CA TYR A 54 4.78 -5.98 4.73
C TYR A 54 3.43 -5.30 4.53
N PHE A 55 2.54 -5.48 5.51
CA PHE A 55 1.22 -4.86 5.51
C PHE A 55 1.24 -3.57 6.30
N LEU A 56 0.86 -2.47 5.64
CA LEU A 56 0.81 -1.15 6.21
C LEU A 56 -0.63 -0.63 6.18
N TRP A 57 -1.11 -0.12 7.30
CA TRP A 57 -2.37 0.61 7.39
C TRP A 57 -2.07 2.09 7.54
N VAL A 58 -2.61 2.91 6.64
CA VAL A 58 -2.38 4.35 6.62
C VAL A 58 -3.72 5.03 6.81
N ASP A 59 -3.88 5.74 7.94
CA ASP A 59 -4.99 6.67 8.13
C ASP A 59 -4.60 8.02 7.54
N ILE A 60 -5.22 8.42 6.44
CA ILE A 60 -4.86 9.64 5.72
C ILE A 60 -5.40 10.92 6.39
N GLU A 61 -6.34 10.82 7.35
CA GLU A 61 -6.83 12.00 8.08
C GLU A 61 -5.78 12.52 9.07
N ASP A 62 -5.15 11.62 9.82
CA ASP A 62 -4.14 11.97 10.82
C ASP A 62 -2.78 12.31 10.17
N HIS A 63 -2.62 11.91 8.91
CA HIS A 63 -1.34 11.90 8.21
C HIS A 63 -1.37 12.65 6.88
N ALA A 64 -2.29 13.59 6.69
CA ALA A 64 -2.36 14.42 5.49
C ALA A 64 -1.03 15.12 5.12
N ASP A 65 -0.16 15.36 6.11
CA ASP A 65 1.20 15.90 5.89
C ASP A 65 2.20 14.85 5.36
N LEU A 66 2.02 13.58 5.75
CA LEU A 66 2.89 12.44 5.39
C LEU A 66 2.51 11.80 4.05
N VAL A 67 1.25 12.01 3.66
CA VAL A 67 0.63 11.34 2.51
C VAL A 67 0.02 12.38 1.54
N GLY A 68 0.37 13.66 1.71
CA GLY A 68 -0.33 14.81 1.10
C GLY A 68 -0.33 14.91 -0.42
N ASP A 69 0.56 14.18 -1.10
CA ASP A 69 0.58 14.05 -2.57
C ASP A 69 -0.22 12.85 -3.09
N LEU A 70 -0.70 11.95 -2.21
CA LEU A 70 -1.58 10.88 -2.64
C LEU A 70 -2.99 11.41 -2.89
N ASP A 71 -3.31 11.54 -4.18
CA ASP A 71 -4.64 11.89 -4.67
C ASP A 71 -5.62 10.73 -4.45
N VAL A 72 -6.14 10.61 -3.22
CA VAL A 72 -7.08 9.55 -2.81
C VAL A 72 -8.45 10.15 -2.59
N GLU A 73 -9.31 10.00 -3.60
CA GLU A 73 -10.68 10.49 -3.53
C GLU A 73 -11.66 9.49 -2.88
N ASN A 74 -11.31 8.20 -2.85
CA ASN A 74 -12.19 7.14 -2.36
C ASN A 74 -11.48 6.13 -1.44
N PHE A 75 -12.24 5.57 -0.50
CA PHE A 75 -11.74 4.63 0.50
C PHE A 75 -12.54 3.32 0.52
N PRO A 76 -11.91 2.17 0.76
CA PRO A 76 -10.46 1.97 0.93
C PRO A 76 -9.70 1.99 -0.40
N THR A 77 -8.51 2.59 -0.40
CA THR A 77 -7.57 2.53 -1.52
C THR A 77 -6.42 1.60 -1.19
N LEU A 78 -6.07 0.71 -2.12
CA LEU A 78 -4.97 -0.24 -1.95
C LEU A 78 -3.78 0.20 -2.79
N LEU A 79 -2.61 0.19 -2.18
CA LEU A 79 -1.33 0.45 -2.80
C LEU A 79 -0.45 -0.78 -2.61
N ILE A 80 0.03 -1.33 -3.72
CA ILE A 80 0.95 -2.48 -3.69
C ILE A 80 2.24 -2.05 -4.38
N GLN A 81 3.34 -2.16 -3.66
CA GLN A 81 4.65 -1.70 -4.09
C GLN A 81 5.68 -2.80 -3.85
N HIS A 82 6.53 -3.06 -4.85
CA HIS A 82 7.70 -3.92 -4.70
C HIS A 82 8.95 -3.06 -4.75
N HIS A 83 9.67 -2.97 -3.63
CA HIS A 83 10.84 -2.09 -3.48
C HIS A 83 10.52 -0.64 -3.92
N GLU A 84 11.06 -0.18 -5.05
CA GLU A 84 10.88 1.16 -5.61
C GLU A 84 9.77 1.24 -6.68
N THR A 85 9.11 0.12 -7.00
CA THR A 85 8.12 0.02 -8.08
C THR A 85 6.71 -0.11 -7.52
N VAL A 86 5.87 0.89 -7.76
CA VAL A 86 4.43 0.84 -7.45
C VAL A 86 3.74 0.00 -8.50
N ALA A 87 3.33 -1.21 -8.13
CA ALA A 87 2.70 -2.17 -9.03
C ALA A 87 1.19 -1.92 -9.20
N PHE A 88 0.54 -1.41 -8.15
CA PHE A 88 -0.88 -1.10 -8.16
C PHE A 88 -1.19 0.05 -7.21
N PHE A 89 -2.05 0.97 -7.65
CA PHE A 89 -2.65 1.99 -6.81
C PHE A 89 -4.09 2.22 -7.27
N GLY A 90 -5.06 2.02 -6.38
CA GLY A 90 -6.45 2.30 -6.71
C GLY A 90 -7.47 1.86 -5.66
N THR A 91 -8.65 2.46 -5.76
CA THR A 91 -9.81 2.16 -4.92
C THR A 91 -10.30 0.75 -5.17
N MET A 92 -10.51 -0.01 -4.10
CA MET A 92 -11.00 -1.38 -4.19
C MET A 92 -12.21 -1.59 -3.29
N LEU A 93 -13.11 -2.48 -3.73
CA LEU A 93 -14.12 -3.01 -2.82
C LEU A 93 -13.42 -3.77 -1.68
N PRO A 94 -13.95 -3.72 -0.45
CA PRO A 94 -13.38 -4.37 0.73
C PRO A 94 -13.57 -5.90 0.70
N ASP A 95 -13.17 -6.55 -0.39
CA ASP A 95 -13.23 -8.00 -0.56
C ASP A 95 -11.82 -8.61 -0.38
N PRO A 96 -11.60 -9.41 0.67
CA PRO A 96 -10.29 -9.99 0.94
C PRO A 96 -9.82 -10.98 -0.14
N ASN A 97 -10.73 -11.61 -0.90
CA ASN A 97 -10.34 -12.55 -1.95
C ASN A 97 -9.80 -11.80 -3.17
N VAL A 98 -10.40 -10.66 -3.51
CA VAL A 98 -9.89 -9.78 -4.59
C VAL A 98 -8.51 -9.27 -4.23
N ALA A 99 -8.33 -8.71 -3.02
CA ALA A 99 -7.03 -8.25 -2.55
C ALA A 99 -6.00 -9.39 -2.52
N HIS A 100 -6.39 -10.58 -2.03
CA HIS A 100 -5.52 -11.75 -2.01
C HIS A 100 -5.01 -12.14 -3.40
N ARG A 101 -5.90 -12.25 -4.38
CA ARG A 101 -5.54 -12.61 -5.77
C ARG A 101 -4.61 -11.57 -6.39
N LEU A 102 -4.86 -10.29 -6.15
CA LEU A 102 -4.04 -9.20 -6.65
C LEU A 102 -2.62 -9.27 -6.07
N ILE A 103 -2.51 -9.46 -4.74
CA ILE A 103 -1.22 -9.63 -4.05
C ILE A 103 -0.47 -10.84 -4.61
N GLN A 104 -1.14 -11.99 -4.80
CA GLN A 104 -0.50 -13.17 -5.38
C GLN A 104 0.01 -12.91 -6.80
N THR A 105 -0.83 -12.31 -7.64
CA THR A 105 -0.46 -12.00 -9.04
C THR A 105 0.77 -11.11 -9.10
N ILE A 106 0.84 -10.07 -8.26
CA ILE A 106 1.99 -9.17 -8.22
C ILE A 106 3.22 -9.87 -7.64
N ALA A 107 3.05 -10.68 -6.58
CA ALA A 107 4.14 -11.41 -5.96
C ALA A 107 4.76 -12.48 -6.88
N GLU A 108 3.98 -13.05 -7.79
CA GLU A 108 4.43 -14.03 -8.79
C GLU A 108 5.01 -13.38 -10.05
N THR A 109 4.86 -12.06 -10.21
CA THR A 109 5.39 -11.32 -11.36
C THR A 109 6.86 -10.97 -11.13
N ASP A 110 7.69 -11.23 -12.14
CA ASP A 110 9.11 -10.90 -12.08
C ASP A 110 9.34 -9.39 -11.84
N PRO A 111 10.27 -8.97 -10.97
CA PRO A 111 10.52 -7.55 -10.69
C PRO A 111 10.88 -6.71 -11.92
N ALA A 112 11.57 -7.28 -12.92
CA ALA A 112 11.87 -6.56 -14.16
C ALA A 112 10.60 -6.37 -15.02
N GLU A 113 9.68 -7.33 -14.97
CA GLU A 113 8.37 -7.20 -15.62
C GLU A 113 7.48 -6.17 -14.90
N LEU A 114 7.47 -6.15 -13.56
CA LEU A 114 6.78 -5.10 -12.78
C LEU A 114 7.30 -3.71 -13.16
N ARG A 115 8.62 -3.55 -13.30
CA ARG A 115 9.25 -2.31 -13.77
C ARG A 115 8.74 -1.92 -15.16
N ARG A 116 8.77 -2.86 -16.11
CA ARG A 116 8.29 -2.64 -17.48
C ARG A 116 6.81 -2.22 -17.50
N LEU A 117 5.99 -2.85 -16.66
CA LEU A 117 4.58 -2.55 -16.50
C LEU A 117 4.37 -1.18 -15.87
N ALA A 118 5.16 -0.78 -14.88
CA ALA A 118 5.11 0.53 -14.25
C ALA A 118 5.37 1.68 -15.24
N ASP A 119 6.22 1.46 -16.24
CA ASP A 119 6.52 2.46 -17.28
C ASP A 119 5.59 2.39 -18.49
N SER A 120 4.66 1.45 -18.53
CA SER A 120 3.86 1.13 -19.73
C SER A 120 2.75 2.12 -20.07
N THR A 121 2.24 2.86 -19.07
CA THR A 121 1.14 3.83 -19.26
C THR A 121 1.42 5.12 -18.48
N PRO A 122 0.88 6.28 -18.93
CA PRO A 122 1.02 7.54 -18.20
C PRO A 122 0.48 7.48 -16.77
N GLU A 123 -0.60 6.72 -16.55
CA GLU A 123 -1.18 6.49 -15.22
C GLU A 123 -0.18 5.81 -14.29
N ARG A 124 0.44 4.72 -14.73
CA ARG A 124 1.41 3.97 -13.92
C ARG A 124 2.71 4.72 -13.69
N GLN A 125 3.14 5.51 -14.68
CA GLN A 125 4.26 6.45 -14.52
C GLN A 125 3.94 7.52 -13.46
N GLY A 126 2.70 8.01 -13.43
CA GLY A 126 2.19 8.87 -12.35
C GLY A 126 2.34 8.21 -10.99
N TRP A 127 1.86 6.96 -10.85
CA TRP A 127 1.99 6.23 -9.57
C TRP A 127 3.44 6.14 -9.05
N GLN A 128 4.44 6.05 -9.93
CA GLN A 128 5.84 6.00 -9.50
C GLN A 128 6.34 7.32 -8.89
N ARG A 129 5.77 8.45 -9.30
CA ARG A 129 6.15 9.78 -8.82
C ARG A 129 5.34 10.17 -7.60
N ASP A 130 4.03 9.99 -7.71
CA ASP A 130 3.06 10.58 -6.79
C ASP A 130 2.70 9.60 -5.66
N CYS A 131 2.87 8.28 -5.88
CA CYS A 131 2.43 7.25 -4.94
C CYS A 131 3.54 6.39 -4.32
N ASN A 132 4.81 6.73 -4.51
CA ASN A 132 5.89 5.90 -4.00
C ASN A 132 6.08 6.10 -2.49
N LEU A 133 5.69 5.10 -1.70
CA LEU A 133 5.74 5.19 -0.23
C LEU A 133 7.17 5.40 0.32
N ARG A 134 8.20 4.95 -0.40
CA ARG A 134 9.59 5.15 0.03
C ARG A 134 10.04 6.59 -0.15
N VAL A 135 9.51 7.28 -1.16
CA VAL A 135 9.78 8.70 -1.39
C VAL A 135 9.03 9.50 -0.33
N LEU A 136 7.73 9.25 -0.16
CA LEU A 136 6.87 9.94 0.80
C LEU A 136 7.35 9.79 2.26
N LEU A 137 7.85 8.61 2.63
CA LEU A 137 8.29 8.33 4.00
C LEU A 137 9.81 8.43 4.21
N GLY A 138 10.57 8.72 3.15
CA GLY A 138 12.03 8.79 3.17
C GLY A 138 12.62 10.18 3.43
N GLU A 139 11.84 11.26 3.22
CA GLU A 139 12.29 12.65 3.42
C GLU A 139 12.08 13.20 4.83
#